data_AF-A0A7V0TZD4-F1
#
_entry.id   AF-A0A7V0TZD4-F1
#
_cell.length_a   1.000
_cell.length_b   1.000
_cell.length_c   1.000
_cell.angle_alpha   90.00
_cell.angle_beta   90.00
_cell.angle_gamma   90.00
#
_symmetry.space_group_name_H-M   'P 1'
#
loop_
_entity.id
_entity.type
_entity.pdbx_description
1 polymer ?
#
loop_
_entity_poly.entity_id
_entity_poly.type
_entity_poly.pdbx_seq_one_letter_code
_entity_poly.pdbx_strand_id
1 'polypeptide(L)' 'MIQDRKNDHLKICLEKKVEIPGNGLDKYHFQPQALPEIDFVDIKTQTLFLNQKIEAPLMIAA' A
#
# COMPACT_ATOMS: atom_id res chain seq x y z
N MET A 1 -10.25 -28.90 -7.91
CA MET A 1 -10.22 -27.97 -9.06
C MET A 1 -10.19 -26.49 -8.66
N ILE A 2 -11.18 -25.93 -7.93
CA ILE A 2 -11.13 -24.50 -7.53
C ILE A 2 -10.10 -24.25 -6.43
N GLN A 3 -9.99 -25.14 -5.44
CA GLN A 3 -9.03 -25.00 -4.35
C GLN A 3 -7.59 -25.03 -4.87
N ASP A 4 -7.30 -25.95 -5.79
CA ASP A 4 -5.99 -26.08 -6.42
C ASP A 4 -5.59 -24.80 -7.14
N ARG A 5 -6.51 -24.21 -7.93
CA ARG A 5 -6.29 -22.92 -8.61
C ARG A 5 -5.98 -21.78 -7.64
N LYS A 6 -6.66 -21.71 -6.48
CA LYS A 6 -6.39 -20.67 -5.48
C LYS A 6 -5.01 -20.84 -4.84
N ASN A 7 -4.62 -22.07 -4.55
CA ASN A 7 -3.30 -22.39 -4.02
C ASN A 7 -2.20 -22.06 -5.04
N ASP A 8 -2.41 -22.41 -6.31
CA ASP A 8 -1.48 -22.09 -7.39
C ASP A 8 -1.32 -20.58 -7.58
N HIS A 9 -2.40 -19.81 -7.47
CA HIS A 9 -2.33 -18.34 -7.57
C HIS A 9 -1.41 -17.73 -6.50
N LEU A 10 -1.58 -18.14 -5.24
CA LEU A 10 -0.70 -17.71 -4.15
C LEU A 10 0.75 -18.11 -4.41
N LYS A 11 0.98 -19.37 -4.80
CA LYS A 11 2.33 -19.88 -5.07
C LYS A 11 3.01 -19.12 -6.21
N ILE A 12 2.29 -18.83 -7.29
CA ILE A 12 2.81 -18.05 -8.41
C ILE A 12 3.18 -16.63 -7.97
N CYS A 13 2.32 -15.95 -7.21
CA CYS A 13 2.59 -14.59 -6.73
C CYS A 13 3.75 -14.53 -5.74
N LEU A 14 3.98 -15.59 -4.94
CA LEU A 14 5.05 -15.64 -3.94
C LEU A 14 6.40 -16.10 -4.50
N GLU A 15 6.41 -17.07 -5.42
CA GLU A 15 7.63 -17.75 -5.84
C GLU A 15 8.14 -17.34 -7.23
N LYS A 16 7.28 -16.74 -8.06
CA LYS A 16 7.66 -16.33 -9.42
C LYS A 16 7.75 -14.82 -9.52
N LYS A 17 8.64 -14.36 -10.39
CA LYS A 17 8.78 -12.93 -10.71
C LYS A 17 7.64 -12.46 -11.61
N VAL A 18 6.47 -12.21 -11.02
CA VAL A 18 5.25 -11.75 -11.70
C VAL A 18 4.95 -10.26 -11.50
N GLU A 19 5.71 -9.60 -10.62
CA GLU A 19 5.63 -8.16 -10.40
C GLU A 19 6.00 -7.39 -11.67
N ILE A 20 5.27 -6.30 -11.94
CA ILE A 20 5.54 -5.44 -13.08
C ILE A 20 6.69 -4.47 -12.75
N PRO A 21 7.56 -4.14 -13.72
CA PRO A 21 8.72 -3.28 -13.49
C PRO A 21 8.38 -1.81 -13.21
N GLY A 22 7.16 -1.35 -13.47
CA GLY A 22 6.74 0.03 -13.22
C GLY A 22 5.23 0.16 -13.08
N ASN A 23 4.79 1.09 -12.24
CA ASN A 23 3.39 1.36 -11.91
C ASN A 23 2.97 2.81 -12.22
N GLY A 24 3.85 3.61 -12.84
CA GLY A 24 3.60 5.01 -13.16
C GLY A 24 3.80 5.98 -11.99
N LEU A 25 4.02 5.49 -10.76
CA LEU A 25 4.32 6.34 -9.60
C LEU A 25 5.71 6.96 -9.69
N ASP A 26 6.61 6.40 -10.51
CA ASP A 26 7.92 6.95 -10.86
C ASP A 26 7.83 8.34 -11.52
N LYS A 27 6.68 8.70 -12.08
CA LYS A 27 6.43 10.00 -12.72
C LYS A 27 6.04 11.10 -11.73
N TYR A 28 5.83 10.76 -10.46
CA TYR A 28 5.38 11.68 -9.42
C TYR A 28 6.45 11.80 -8.35
N HIS A 29 6.67 13.03 -7.87
CA HIS A 29 7.55 13.30 -6.75
C HIS A 29 6.86 14.27 -5.80
N PHE A 30 7.07 14.06 -4.50
CA PHE A 30 6.70 15.06 -3.50
C PHE A 30 7.80 16.11 -3.45
N GLN A 31 7.43 17.39 -3.42
CA GLN A 31 8.38 18.46 -3.20
C GLN A 31 8.90 18.39 -1.75
N PRO A 32 10.21 18.23 -1.53
CA PRO A 32 10.76 18.22 -0.17
C PRO A 32 10.57 19.58 0.51
N GLN A 33 10.16 19.56 1.78
CA GLN A 33 10.13 20.74 2.64
C GLN A 33 11.27 20.64 3.64
N ALA A 34 12.27 21.52 3.55
CA ALA A 34 13.47 21.45 4.37
C ALA A 34 13.23 21.91 5.82
N LEU A 35 12.23 22.77 6.04
CA LEU A 35 11.88 23.29 7.35
C LEU A 35 10.37 23.16 7.58
N PRO A 36 9.87 21.93 7.88
CA PRO A 36 8.46 21.73 8.17
C PRO A 36 8.09 22.37 9.52
N GLU A 37 6.97 23.08 9.57
CA GLU A 37 6.44 23.74 10.76
C GLU A 37 5.57 22.78 11.62
N ILE A 38 5.96 21.51 11.70
CA ILE A 38 5.25 20.45 12.42
C ILE A 38 6.26 19.46 13.03
N ASP A 39 5.99 18.98 14.24
CA ASP A 39 6.77 17.91 14.86
C ASP A 39 6.37 16.55 14.27
N PHE A 40 7.33 15.63 14.17
CA PHE A 40 7.08 14.28 13.70
C PHE A 40 6.06 13.54 14.58
N VAL A 41 6.08 13.78 15.90
CA VAL A 41 5.15 13.13 16.84
C VAL A 41 3.70 13.58 16.67
N ASP A 42 3.49 14.72 16.02
CA ASP A 42 2.16 15.29 15.76
C ASP A 42 1.52 14.76 14.46
N ILE A 43 2.27 14.00 13.66
CA ILE A 43 1.76 13.42 12.41
C ILE A 43 0.71 12.35 12.72
N LYS A 44 -0.53 12.58 12.28
CA LYS A 44 -1.65 11.64 12.40
C LYS A 44 -1.93 10.96 11.07
N THR A 45 -1.81 9.64 11.04
CA THR A 45 -2.18 8.80 9.88
C THR A 45 -3.59 8.24 9.96
N GLN A 46 -4.26 8.42 11.09
CA GLN A 46 -5.63 7.93 11.30
C GLN A 46 -6.59 8.56 10.29
N THR A 47 -7.50 7.74 9.76
CA THR A 47 -8.53 8.21 8.83
C THR A 47 -9.84 7.44 9.01
N LEU A 48 -10.88 7.86 8.29
CA LEU A 48 -12.16 7.18 8.23
C LEU A 48 -12.26 6.40 6.92
N PHE A 49 -12.64 5.14 7.01
CA PHE A 49 -12.99 4.30 5.87
C PHE A 49 -14.26 3.54 6.19
N LEU A 50 -15.29 3.68 5.34
CA LEU A 50 -16.61 3.04 5.54
C LEU A 50 -17.21 3.29 6.94
N ASN A 51 -17.16 4.55 7.41
CA ASN A 51 -17.58 4.99 8.74
C ASN A 51 -16.83 4.35 9.92
N GLN A 52 -15.74 3.63 9.67
CA GLN A 52 -14.86 3.06 10.69
C GLN A 52 -13.57 3.86 10.77
N LYS A 53 -13.07 4.11 11.98
CA LYS A 53 -11.74 4.69 12.19
C LYS A 53 -10.67 3.62 11.96
N ILE A 54 -9.66 3.95 11.16
CA ILE A 54 -8.48 3.12 10.92
C ILE A 54 -7.21 3.91 11.27
N GLU A 55 -6.16 3.21 11.71
CA GLU A 55 -4.93 3.84 12.21
C GLU A 55 -4.02 4.40 11.08
N ALA A 56 -4.20 3.93 9.86
CA ALA A 56 -3.44 4.36 8.69
C ALA A 56 -4.32 4.34 7.43
N PRO A 57 -4.02 5.16 6.40
CA PRO A 57 -4.78 5.17 5.14
C PRO A 57 -4.33 4.05 4.22
N LEU A 58 -4.25 2.81 4.73
CA LEU A 58 -3.77 1.62 4.04
C LEU A 58 -4.71 0.44 4.31
N MET A 59 -4.79 -0.49 3.35
CA MET A 59 -5.64 -1.67 3.42
C MET A 59 -4.95 -2.85 2.74
N ILE A 60 -5.17 -4.06 3.30
CA ILE A 60 -4.82 -5.31 2.61
C ILE A 60 -5.99 -5.67 1.70
N ALA A 61 -5.76 -5.58 0.39
CA ALA A 61 -6.76 -5.96 -0.61
C ALA A 61 -6.85 -7.49 -0.77
N ALA A 62 -8.00 -7.96 -1.27
CA ALA A 62 -8.31 -9.37 -1.49
C ALA A 62 -7.84 -9.89 -2.85
#